data_AF-A0AB74E2C0-F1
#
_entry.id   AF-A0AB74E2C0-F1
#
_cell.length_a   1.000
_cell.length_b   1.000
_cell.length_c   1.000
_cell.angle_alpha   90.00
_cell.angle_beta   90.00
_cell.angle_gamma   90.00
#
_symmetry.space_group_name_H-M   'P 1'
#
loop_
_entity.id
_entity.type
_entity.pdbx_description
1 polymer ?
#
loop_
_entity_poly.entity_id
_entity_poly.type
_entity_poly.pdbx_seq_one_letter_code
_entity_poly.pdbx_strand_id
1 'polypeptide(L)'
;MILRVTITGFAIFTLLFGWLNESNVIILSVIIFILGTCVGIVPALLSTIISKRFEHIKGKVLGVFNFVRYIGMTVGALLIGIISQPLVAFYFTTITIMLIVIFLYIKIVDFQLKYAK
;
A
#
# COMPACT_ATOMS: atom_id res chain seq x y z
N MET A 1 6.65 1.89 -14.35
CA MET A 1 5.76 0.77 -14.71
C MET A 1 5.57 -0.18 -13.54
N ILE A 2 6.63 -0.82 -13.03
CA ILE A 2 6.59 -1.80 -11.93
C ILE A 2 5.85 -1.28 -10.70
N LEU A 3 6.22 -0.10 -10.17
CA LEU A 3 5.58 0.48 -8.98
C LEU A 3 4.05 0.63 -9.13
N ARG A 4 3.56 1.04 -10.31
CA ARG A 4 2.11 1.17 -10.56
C ARG A 4 1.43 -0.19 -10.55
N VAL A 5 2.00 -1.18 -11.23
CA VAL A 5 1.47 -2.55 -11.26
C VAL A 5 1.43 -3.13 -9.85
N THR A 6 2.49 -2.96 -9.06
CA THR A 6 2.54 -3.47 -7.68
C THR A 6 1.51 -2.80 -6.78
N ILE A 7 1.29 -1.48 -6.90
CA ILE A 7 0.26 -0.77 -6.12
C ILE A 7 -1.15 -1.21 -6.51
N THR A 8 -1.44 -1.32 -7.81
CA THR A 8 -2.74 -1.80 -8.29
C THR A 8 -3.00 -3.24 -7.87
N GLY A 9 -1.99 -4.12 -8.01
CA GLY A 9 -2.06 -5.49 -7.52
C GLY A 9 -2.33 -5.54 -6.01
N PHE A 10 -1.59 -4.75 -5.22
CA PHE A 10 -1.80 -4.68 -3.77
C PHE A 10 -3.24 -4.30 -3.41
N ALA A 11 -3.83 -3.29 -4.07
CA ALA A 11 -5.21 -2.90 -3.82
C ALA A 11 -6.22 -4.02 -4.16
N ILE A 12 -6.05 -4.69 -5.31
CA ILE A 12 -6.92 -5.79 -5.72
C ILE A 12 -6.84 -6.95 -4.71
N PHE A 13 -5.62 -7.38 -4.37
CA PHE A 13 -5.44 -8.49 -3.44
C PHE A 13 -5.83 -8.15 -2.00
N THR A 14 -5.80 -6.87 -1.61
CA THR A 14 -6.32 -6.39 -0.32
C THR A 14 -7.84 -6.54 -0.26
N LEU A 15 -8.55 -6.21 -1.34
CA LEU A 15 -9.99 -6.43 -1.44
C LEU A 15 -10.34 -7.92 -1.41
N LEU A 16 -9.62 -8.73 -2.21
CA LEU A 16 -9.82 -10.18 -2.25
C LEU A 16 -9.56 -10.83 -0.89
N PHE A 17 -8.53 -10.38 -0.15
CA PHE A 17 -8.28 -10.85 1.20
C PHE A 17 -9.48 -10.61 2.10
N GLY A 18 -10.05 -9.40 2.09
CA GLY A 18 -11.24 -9.07 2.88
C GLY A 18 -12.44 -9.97 2.58
N TRP A 19 -12.74 -10.19 1.30
CA TRP A 19 -13.91 -10.96 0.87
C TRP A 19 -13.74 -12.47 1.00
N LEU A 20 -12.50 -12.96 0.91
CA LEU A 20 -12.18 -14.39 0.95
C LEU A 20 -11.51 -14.81 2.26
N ASN A 21 -11.57 -13.98 3.31
CA ASN A 21 -10.95 -14.25 4.61
C ASN A 21 -11.49 -15.51 5.31
N GLU A 22 -12.71 -15.94 4.95
CA GLU A 22 -13.36 -17.17 5.48
C GLU A 22 -13.34 -18.32 4.45
N SER A 23 -12.63 -18.16 3.34
CA SER A 23 -12.43 -19.22 2.35
C SER A 23 -11.40 -20.25 2.81
N ASN A 24 -11.03 -21.18 1.93
CA ASN A 24 -10.02 -22.19 2.24
C ASN A 24 -8.62 -21.57 2.40
N VAL A 25 -7.86 -22.06 3.39
CA VAL A 25 -6.45 -21.74 3.68
C VAL A 25 -5.55 -21.69 2.44
N ILE A 26 -5.77 -22.55 1.44
CA ILE A 26 -4.98 -22.55 0.20
C ILE A 26 -5.15 -21.23 -0.56
N ILE A 27 -6.39 -20.76 -0.73
CA ILE A 27 -6.70 -19.49 -1.42
C ILE A 27 -6.09 -18.33 -0.64
N LEU A 28 -6.28 -18.34 0.68
CA LEU A 28 -5.76 -17.29 1.55
C LEU A 28 -4.22 -17.23 1.51
N SER A 29 -3.55 -18.38 1.46
CA SER A 29 -2.09 -18.47 1.37
C SER A 29 -1.56 -17.82 0.08
N VAL A 30 -2.23 -18.06 -1.06
CA VAL A 30 -1.87 -17.43 -2.33
C VAL A 30 -2.07 -15.91 -2.27
N ILE A 31 -3.18 -15.45 -1.71
CA ILE A 31 -3.46 -14.01 -1.56
C ILE A 31 -2.40 -13.35 -0.66
N ILE A 32 -2.11 -13.93 0.50
CA ILE A 32 -1.10 -13.43 1.44
C ILE A 32 0.29 -13.42 0.81
N PHE A 33 0.66 -14.46 0.05
CA PHE A 33 1.94 -14.51 -0.65
C PHE A 33 2.10 -13.34 -1.64
N ILE A 34 1.04 -13.02 -2.39
CA ILE A 34 1.06 -11.93 -3.36
C ILE A 34 1.11 -10.57 -2.64
N LEU A 35 0.33 -10.40 -1.57
CA LEU A 35 0.38 -9.21 -0.71
C LEU A 35 1.79 -9.01 -0.12
N GLY A 36 2.38 -10.06 0.45
CA GLY A 36 3.74 -10.05 0.99
C GLY A 36 4.78 -9.67 -0.05
N THR A 37 4.66 -10.21 -1.26
CA THR A 37 5.51 -9.85 -2.41
C THR A 37 5.38 -8.36 -2.74
N CYS A 38 4.16 -7.82 -2.79
CA CYS A 38 3.94 -6.40 -3.03
C CYS A 38 4.55 -5.52 -1.94
N VAL A 39 4.36 -5.88 -0.65
CA VAL A 39 4.91 -5.16 0.50
C VAL A 39 6.44 -5.24 0.55
N GLY A 40 7.05 -6.30 0.03
CA GLY A 40 8.51 -6.38 -0.12
C GLY A 40 9.06 -5.46 -1.23
N ILE A 41 8.40 -5.45 -2.40
CA ILE A 41 8.88 -4.73 -3.59
C ILE A 41 8.72 -3.22 -3.45
N VAL A 42 7.56 -2.73 -2.98
CA VAL A 42 7.24 -1.28 -3.00
C VAL A 42 8.23 -0.45 -2.17
N PRO A 43 8.52 -0.78 -0.90
CA PRO A 43 9.44 0.00 -0.09
C PRO A 43 10.87 -0.04 -0.62
N ALA A 44 11.32 -1.17 -1.18
CA ALA A 44 12.65 -1.29 -1.76
C ALA A 44 12.80 -0.36 -2.98
N LEU A 45 11.80 -0.34 -3.87
CA LEU A 45 11.77 0.56 -5.02
C LEU A 45 11.70 2.04 -4.60
N LEU A 46 10.82 2.38 -3.65
CA LEU A 46 10.69 3.75 -3.15
C LEU A 46 11.97 4.23 -2.48
N SER A 47 12.60 3.41 -1.64
CA SER A 47 13.90 3.73 -1.02
C SER A 47 14.99 4.00 -2.06
N THR A 48 15.03 3.19 -3.13
CA THR A 48 15.96 3.39 -4.24
C THR A 48 15.70 4.70 -5.00
N ILE A 49 14.44 5.01 -5.28
CA ILE A 49 14.05 6.25 -5.98
C ILE A 49 14.37 7.49 -5.13
N ILE A 50 14.02 7.45 -3.83
CA ILE A 50 14.25 8.55 -2.89
C ILE A 50 15.75 8.79 -2.70
N SER A 51 16.54 7.73 -2.49
CA SER A 51 17.99 7.86 -2.27
C SER A 51 18.73 8.43 -3.48
N LYS A 52 18.34 8.03 -4.70
CA LYS A 52 18.88 8.60 -5.95
C LYS A 52 18.43 10.04 -6.20
N ARG A 53 17.21 10.41 -5.80
CA ARG A 53 16.70 11.78 -5.98
C ARG A 53 17.35 12.77 -5.02
N PHE A 54 17.69 12.32 -3.81
CA PHE A 54 18.17 13.19 -2.73
C PHE A 54 19.53 12.72 -2.21
N GLU A 55 20.51 12.55 -3.09
CA GLU A 55 21.82 11.94 -2.74
C GLU A 55 22.53 12.66 -1.59
N HIS A 56 22.56 13.99 -1.60
CA HIS A 56 23.23 14.83 -0.60
C HIS A 56 22.63 14.74 0.81
N ILE A 57 21.36 14.33 0.92
CA ILE A 57 20.64 14.23 2.19
C ILE A 57 19.99 12.86 2.40
N LYS A 58 20.48 11.83 1.68
CA LYS A 58 19.83 10.51 1.58
C LYS A 58 19.44 9.91 2.94
N GLY A 59 20.31 10.01 3.94
CA GLY A 59 20.06 9.46 5.27
C GLY A 59 18.85 10.10 5.96
N LYS A 60 18.69 11.42 5.83
CA LYS A 60 17.55 12.15 6.41
C LYS A 60 16.24 11.76 5.72
N VAL A 61 16.21 11.74 4.39
CA VAL A 61 14.97 11.46 3.64
C VAL A 61 14.54 10.00 3.79
N LEU A 62 15.50 9.05 3.80
CA LEU A 62 15.22 7.65 4.09
C LEU A 62 14.77 7.43 5.54
N GLY A 63 15.30 8.20 6.48
CA GLY A 63 14.84 8.22 7.87
C GLY A 63 13.36 8.60 7.98
N VAL A 64 12.96 9.71 7.35
CA VAL A 64 11.55 10.15 7.30
C VAL A 64 10.66 9.11 6.60
N PHE A 65 11.11 8.57 5.47
CA PHE A 65 10.38 7.52 4.75
C PHE A 65 10.13 6.29 5.64
N ASN A 66 11.16 5.80 6.31
CA ASN A 66 11.03 4.65 7.21
C ASN A 66 10.16 4.97 8.43
N PHE A 67 10.26 6.17 9.00
CA PHE A 67 9.41 6.61 10.11
C PHE A 67 7.93 6.55 9.75
N VAL A 68 7.53 7.15 8.62
CA VAL A 68 6.14 7.11 8.15
C VAL A 68 5.71 5.67 7.87
N ARG A 69 6.57 4.86 7.25
CA ARG A 69 6.31 3.44 7.01
C ARG A 69 6.03 2.68 8.31
N TYR A 70 6.87 2.88 9.32
CA TYR A 70 6.72 2.20 10.62
C TYR A 70 5.45 2.62 11.34
N ILE A 71 5.11 3.92 11.33
CA ILE A 71 3.81 4.40 11.85
C ILE A 71 2.66 3.70 11.12
N GLY A 72 2.70 3.65 9.79
CA GLY A 72 1.67 2.98 8.99
C GLY A 72 1.51 1.50 9.36
N MET A 73 2.61 0.76 9.56
CA MET A 73 2.56 -0.64 9.99
C MET A 73 1.98 -0.79 11.41
N THR A 74 2.38 0.07 12.34
CA THR A 74 1.84 0.06 13.71
C THR A 74 0.34 0.36 13.72
N VAL A 75 -0.07 1.46 13.08
CA VAL A 75 -1.49 1.87 13.01
C VAL A 75 -2.32 0.79 12.29
N GLY A 76 -1.83 0.25 11.17
CA GLY A 76 -2.51 -0.81 10.44
C GLY A 76 -2.71 -2.08 11.28
N ALA A 77 -1.69 -2.51 12.02
CA ALA A 77 -1.77 -3.67 12.91
C ALA A 77 -2.75 -3.44 14.08
N LEU A 78 -2.75 -2.24 14.68
CA LEU A 78 -3.69 -1.89 15.73
C LEU A 78 -5.13 -1.86 15.22
N LEU A 79 -5.36 -1.23 14.06
CA LEU A 79 -6.68 -1.12 13.46
C LEU A 79 -7.27 -2.49 13.15
N ILE A 80 -6.54 -3.40 12.48
CA ILE A 80 -7.09 -4.72 12.20
C ILE A 80 -7.32 -5.54 13.48
N GLY A 81 -6.48 -5.36 14.52
CA GLY A 81 -6.60 -6.09 15.78
C GLY A 81 -7.87 -5.79 16.59
N ILE A 82 -8.52 -4.66 16.35
CA ILE A 82 -9.79 -4.29 17.01
C ILE A 82 -11.03 -4.61 16.17
N ILE A 83 -10.87 -5.02 14.90
CA ILE A 83 -11.99 -5.35 14.01
C ILE A 83 -12.45 -6.78 14.28
N SER A 84 -13.72 -6.94 14.64
CA SER A 84 -14.35 -8.26 14.79
C SER A 84 -14.46 -8.97 13.43
N GLN A 85 -14.39 -10.30 13.45
CA GLN A 85 -14.45 -11.15 12.25
C GLN A 85 -15.55 -10.77 11.23
N PRO A 86 -16.82 -10.52 11.61
CA PRO A 86 -17.87 -10.17 10.64
C PRO A 86 -17.64 -8.84 9.90
N LEU A 87 -16.80 -7.96 10.45
CA LEU A 87 -16.50 -6.64 9.90
C LEU A 87 -15.22 -6.62 9.05
N VAL A 88 -14.50 -7.74 8.93
CA VAL A 88 -13.22 -7.81 8.20
C VAL A 88 -13.40 -7.45 6.72
N ALA A 89 -14.41 -8.01 6.05
CA ALA A 89 -14.70 -7.69 4.65
C ALA A 89 -15.00 -6.20 4.44
N PHE A 90 -15.78 -5.60 5.35
CA PHE A 90 -16.10 -4.18 5.32
C PHE A 90 -14.86 -3.31 5.54
N TYR A 91 -14.02 -3.67 6.51
CA TYR A 91 -12.76 -2.98 6.80
C TYR A 91 -11.83 -2.96 5.57
N PHE A 92 -11.54 -4.12 4.99
CA PHE A 92 -10.65 -4.22 3.83
C PHE A 92 -11.25 -3.57 2.57
N THR A 93 -12.58 -3.59 2.40
CA THR A 93 -13.24 -2.83 1.33
C THR A 93 -13.02 -1.32 1.50
N THR A 94 -13.17 -0.82 2.73
CA THR A 94 -12.93 0.59 3.06
C THR A 94 -11.49 1.00 2.77
N ILE A 95 -10.51 0.19 3.19
CA ILE A 95 -9.09 0.42 2.89
C ILE A 95 -8.84 0.45 1.38
N THR A 96 -9.40 -0.48 0.62
CA THR A 96 -9.26 -0.49 -0.84
C THR A 96 -9.84 0.77 -1.49
N ILE A 97 -11.01 1.25 -1.04
CA ILE A 97 -11.61 2.50 -1.54
C ILE A 97 -10.70 3.68 -1.22
N MET A 98 -10.18 3.77 0.01
CA MET A 98 -9.23 4.83 0.39
C MET A 98 -7.99 4.82 -0.50
N LEU A 99 -7.41 3.66 -0.80
CA LEU A 99 -6.27 3.52 -1.70
C LEU A 99 -6.59 4.02 -3.12
N ILE A 100 -7.77 3.68 -3.64
CA ILE A 100 -8.22 4.14 -4.96
C ILE A 100 -8.39 5.66 -4.99
N VAL A 101 -9.04 6.24 -3.97
CA VAL A 101 -9.25 7.69 -3.88
C VAL A 101 -7.92 8.45 -3.83
N ILE A 102 -6.96 7.99 -3.01
CA ILE A 102 -5.63 8.57 -2.93
C ILE A 102 -4.93 8.50 -4.30
N PHE A 103 -5.02 7.36 -4.98
CA PHE A 103 -4.41 7.18 -6.29
C PHE A 103 -5.00 8.10 -7.36
N LEU A 104 -6.33 8.26 -7.36
CA LEU A 104 -7.02 9.18 -8.26
C LEU A 104 -6.64 10.63 -7.97
N TYR A 105 -6.60 11.02 -6.69
CA TYR A 105 -6.20 12.36 -6.27
C TYR A 105 -4.80 12.70 -6.76
N ILE A 106 -3.81 11.83 -6.52
CA ILE A 106 -2.42 12.04 -6.98
C ILE A 106 -2.38 12.19 -8.50
N LYS A 107 -3.10 11.35 -9.24
CA LYS A 107 -3.14 11.41 -10.71
C LYS A 107 -3.75 12.73 -11.22
N ILE A 108 -4.78 13.25 -10.56
CA ILE A 108 -5.40 14.54 -10.90
C ILE A 108 -4.41 15.68 -10.66
N VAL A 109 -3.72 15.68 -9.52
CA VAL A 109 -2.71 16.70 -9.18
C VAL A 109 -1.56 16.71 -10.20
N ASP A 110 -1.03 15.53 -10.53
CA ASP A 110 0.02 15.39 -11.56
C ASP A 110 -0.44 15.90 -12.93
N PHE A 111 -1.71 15.66 -13.31
CA PHE A 111 -2.29 16.16 -14.54
C PHE A 111 -2.34 17.69 -14.54
N GLN A 112 -2.88 18.31 -13.48
CA GLN A 112 -2.97 19.78 -13.38
C GLN A 112 -1.58 20.45 -13.48
N LEU A 113 -0.57 19.91 -12.80
CA LEU A 113 0.80 20.44 -12.85
C LEU A 113 1.46 20.32 -14.23
N LYS A 114 1.07 19.33 -15.03
CA LYS A 114 1.63 19.11 -16.38
C LYS A 114 1.05 20.05 -17.43
N TYR A 115 -0.18 20.52 -17.26
CA TYR A 115 -0.89 21.41 -18.21
C TYR A 115 -1.03 22.86 -17.71
N ALA A 116 -0.55 23.15 -16.50
CA ALA A 116 -0.39 24.52 -15.98
C ALA A 116 0.97 25.18 -16.36
N LYS A 117 1.75 24.52 -17.24
CA LYS A 117 2.95 25.05 -17.91
C LYS A 117 2.70 25.08 -19.41
#